data_AF-A0A2K8L7P5-F1
#
_entry.id   AF-A0A2K8L7P5-F1
#
_cell.length_a   1.000
_cell.length_b   1.000
_cell.length_c   1.000
_cell.angle_alpha   90.00
_cell.angle_beta   90.00
_cell.angle_gamma   90.00
#
_symmetry.space_group_name_H-M   'P 1'
#
loop_
_entity.id
_entity.type
_entity.pdbx_description
1 polymer ?
#
loop_
_entity_poly.entity_id
_entity_poly.type
_entity_poly.pdbx_seq_one_letter_code
_entity_poly.pdbx_strand_id
1 'polypeptide(L)'
;MKNFIVFTQGRTGSTAIVDELDKHPQIMCHQELFIHKVNAPKVMEAYEKHGPSFMDHVDNPYRYLPMEFFFRQFHSFKIGRFGFYYQNGKLFSQKKLLKTYLEGLKASNGNNEKAVGFKILVNHFHKWPELYACLLEADYSVIYLERRNVVKKVLSGMVAEARGVYNRKNFTPPDERYHIDVAEFIRRVDWTLDHVRQEKEMLRRKGFPLLEIGYEDFLEDRDAFFKPISKFLGIDHIVPEQSDYTVMINKHADEIVSNYAELKDGLSSKGLAEQLDQ
;
A
#
# COMPACT_ATOMS: atom_id res chain seq x y z
N MET A 1 5.60 2.23 22.39
CA MET A 1 5.10 2.65 21.07
C MET A 1 5.28 1.49 20.10
N LYS A 2 4.25 1.16 19.32
CA LYS A 2 4.25 0.04 18.36
C LYS A 2 4.60 0.54 16.96
N ASN A 3 5.54 -0.11 16.28
CA ASN A 3 5.82 0.16 14.88
C ASN A 3 5.12 -0.88 14.02
N PHE A 4 4.43 -0.47 12.96
CA PHE A 4 3.74 -1.41 12.10
C PHE A 4 3.79 -1.04 10.62
N ILE A 5 3.56 -2.03 9.77
CA ILE A 5 3.27 -1.82 8.36
C ILE A 5 1.92 -2.44 8.02
N VAL A 6 1.16 -1.78 7.14
CA VAL A 6 0.05 -2.41 6.42
C VAL A 6 0.62 -2.96 5.13
N PHE A 7 0.85 -4.27 5.10
CA PHE A 7 1.38 -4.96 3.92
C PHE A 7 0.27 -5.54 3.08
N THR A 8 0.29 -5.23 1.78
CA THR A 8 -0.83 -5.59 0.91
C THR A 8 -0.45 -5.55 -0.57
N GLN A 9 -1.30 -6.13 -1.42
CA GLN A 9 -1.22 -5.97 -2.86
C GLN A 9 -2.00 -4.73 -3.32
N GLY A 10 -1.83 -4.34 -4.58
CA GLY A 10 -2.71 -3.33 -5.17
C GLY A 10 -4.18 -3.77 -5.15
N ARG A 11 -5.09 -2.79 -5.04
CA ARG A 11 -6.56 -2.98 -5.18
C ARG A 11 -7.27 -3.77 -4.07
N THR A 12 -6.73 -3.71 -2.85
CA THR A 12 -7.27 -4.36 -1.63
C THR A 12 -8.08 -3.44 -0.72
N GLY A 13 -8.44 -2.23 -1.18
CA GLY A 13 -9.11 -1.23 -0.32
C GLY A 13 -8.19 -0.55 0.71
N SER A 14 -6.91 -0.91 0.72
CA SER A 14 -5.89 -0.46 1.66
C SER A 14 -5.78 1.06 1.82
N THR A 15 -6.05 1.83 0.76
CA THR A 15 -5.96 3.29 0.82
C THR A 15 -7.02 3.89 1.75
N ALA A 16 -8.26 3.38 1.71
CA ALA A 16 -9.32 3.80 2.61
C ALA A 16 -9.02 3.35 4.05
N ILE A 17 -8.68 2.06 4.23
CA ILE A 17 -8.36 1.51 5.56
C ILE A 17 -7.20 2.28 6.22
N VAL A 18 -6.15 2.62 5.48
CA VAL A 18 -5.02 3.40 6.01
C VAL A 18 -5.41 4.85 6.33
N ASP A 19 -6.28 5.47 5.53
CA ASP A 19 -6.83 6.80 5.81
C ASP A 19 -7.66 6.76 7.12
N GLU A 20 -8.44 5.71 7.36
CA GLU A 20 -9.19 5.54 8.61
C GLU A 20 -8.28 5.24 9.81
N LEU A 21 -7.25 4.41 9.63
CA LEU A 21 -6.26 4.17 10.69
C LEU A 21 -5.55 5.46 11.10
N ASP A 22 -5.22 6.35 10.16
CA ASP A 22 -4.58 7.65 10.46
C ASP A 22 -5.52 8.64 11.15
N LYS A 23 -6.85 8.45 11.05
CA LYS A 23 -7.85 9.22 11.81
C LYS A 23 -7.96 8.76 13.27
N HIS A 24 -7.41 7.62 13.64
CA HIS A 24 -7.45 7.14 15.02
C HIS A 24 -6.53 7.99 15.92
N PRO A 25 -6.99 8.50 17.09
CA PRO A 25 -6.23 9.48 17.89
C PRO A 25 -4.90 8.96 18.48
N GLN A 26 -4.69 7.64 18.45
CA GLN A 26 -3.48 6.99 18.96
C GLN A 26 -2.61 6.37 17.86
N ILE A 27 -2.94 6.59 16.58
CA ILE A 27 -2.20 6.05 15.44
C ILE A 27 -1.71 7.21 14.56
N MET A 28 -0.46 7.15 14.14
CA MET A 28 0.02 7.87 12.97
C MET A 28 0.28 6.84 11.87
N CYS A 29 -0.56 6.80 10.83
CA CYS A 29 -0.46 5.83 9.75
C CYS A 29 -0.29 6.52 8.39
N HIS A 30 0.92 6.48 7.86
CA HIS A 30 1.16 7.05 6.54
C HIS A 30 0.62 6.13 5.43
N GLN A 31 0.32 6.74 4.28
CA GLN A 31 0.10 6.01 3.04
C GLN A 31 1.43 5.39 2.56
N GLU A 32 1.73 5.46 1.27
CA GLU A 32 2.87 4.75 0.70
C GLU A 32 4.14 5.63 0.77
N LEU A 33 4.98 5.40 1.77
CA LEU A 33 6.25 6.13 1.92
C LEU A 33 7.34 5.68 0.92
N PHE A 34 7.17 4.51 0.30
CA PHE A 34 8.14 3.89 -0.60
C PHE A 34 7.75 4.00 -2.09
N ILE A 35 6.81 4.91 -2.40
CA ILE A 35 6.38 5.16 -3.78
C ILE A 35 7.53 5.65 -4.65
N HIS A 36 7.42 5.33 -5.94
CA HIS A 36 8.27 5.95 -6.95
C HIS A 36 7.93 7.44 -7.06
N LYS A 37 8.95 8.30 -7.15
CA LYS A 37 8.82 9.77 -7.26
C LYS A 37 7.84 10.25 -8.34
N VAL A 38 7.71 9.51 -9.44
CA VAL A 38 6.78 9.83 -10.55
C VAL A 38 5.32 9.78 -10.11
N ASN A 39 5.03 9.06 -9.03
CA ASN A 39 3.70 8.98 -8.43
C ASN A 39 3.48 10.11 -7.40
N ALA A 40 4.40 11.05 -7.28
CA ALA A 40 4.30 12.26 -6.45
C ALA A 40 4.67 13.51 -7.27
N PRO A 41 3.93 13.83 -8.35
CA PRO A 41 4.31 14.84 -9.34
C PRO A 41 4.49 16.24 -8.75
N LYS A 42 3.63 16.67 -7.81
CA LYS A 42 3.76 17.98 -7.15
C LYS A 42 5.08 18.11 -6.36
N VAL A 43 5.47 17.05 -5.65
CA VAL A 43 6.71 17.03 -4.88
C VAL A 43 7.92 16.99 -5.82
N MET A 44 7.79 16.27 -6.94
CA MET A 44 8.81 16.19 -7.98
C MET A 44 9.03 17.54 -8.67
N GLU A 45 7.97 18.24 -9.05
CA GLU A 45 8.02 19.57 -9.65
C GLU A 45 8.69 20.57 -8.71
N ALA A 46 8.33 20.58 -7.42
CA ALA A 46 8.98 21.43 -6.44
C ALA A 46 10.45 21.08 -6.25
N TYR A 47 10.80 19.79 -6.21
CA TYR A 47 12.20 19.34 -6.15
C TYR A 47 13.01 19.81 -7.36
N GLU A 48 12.45 19.69 -8.56
CA GLU A 48 13.13 20.13 -9.80
C GLU A 48 13.34 21.65 -9.82
N LYS A 49 12.39 22.42 -9.27
CA LYS A 49 12.45 23.89 -9.24
C LYS A 49 13.33 24.45 -8.11
N HIS A 50 13.31 23.82 -6.93
CA HIS A 50 13.90 24.38 -5.71
C HIS A 50 15.04 23.53 -5.13
N GLY A 51 15.34 22.37 -5.72
CA GLY A 51 16.40 21.49 -5.23
C GLY A 51 16.15 21.05 -3.79
N PRO A 52 17.19 20.99 -2.93
CA PRO A 52 17.05 20.53 -1.54
C PRO A 52 16.09 21.34 -0.66
N SER A 53 15.74 22.60 -1.00
CA SER A 53 14.78 23.41 -0.23
C SER A 53 13.32 23.22 -0.66
N PHE A 54 13.02 22.24 -1.53
CA PHE A 54 11.67 22.01 -2.06
C PHE A 54 10.58 21.84 -1.00
N MET A 55 10.94 21.37 0.19
CA MET A 55 10.00 21.20 1.31
C MET A 55 9.41 22.52 1.79
N ASP A 56 10.13 23.63 1.65
CA ASP A 56 9.66 24.97 2.01
C ASP A 56 8.70 25.55 0.95
N HIS A 57 8.55 24.86 -0.18
CA HIS A 57 7.88 25.35 -1.38
C HIS A 57 6.78 24.40 -1.89
N VAL A 58 6.42 23.38 -1.12
CA VAL A 58 5.31 22.48 -1.44
C VAL A 58 4.39 22.38 -0.24
N ASP A 59 3.09 22.54 -0.48
CA ASP A 59 2.06 22.08 0.45
C ASP A 59 2.19 20.56 0.54
N ASN A 60 3.03 20.10 1.46
CA ASN A 60 3.43 18.71 1.52
C ASN A 60 2.20 17.87 1.91
N PRO A 61 1.64 17.07 0.99
CA PRO A 61 0.47 16.26 1.31
C PRO A 61 0.85 15.08 2.22
N TYR A 62 2.14 14.87 2.46
CA TYR A 62 2.65 13.79 3.30
C TYR A 62 3.07 14.35 4.65
N ARG A 63 2.49 13.82 5.72
CA ARG A 63 2.96 14.09 7.09
C ARG A 63 4.43 13.70 7.32
N TYR A 64 4.97 12.80 6.50
CA TYR A 64 6.39 12.43 6.47
C TYR A 64 6.89 12.27 5.03
N LEU A 65 8.10 12.76 4.74
CA LEU A 65 8.63 12.82 3.38
C LEU A 65 8.78 11.40 2.77
N PRO A 66 8.30 11.11 1.54
CA PRO A 66 8.55 9.81 0.92
C PRO A 66 10.05 9.54 0.72
N MET A 67 10.44 8.28 0.90
CA MET A 67 11.84 7.87 1.04
C MET A 67 12.71 8.25 -0.16
N GLU A 68 12.20 8.18 -1.39
CA GLU A 68 13.01 8.57 -2.57
C GLU A 68 13.43 10.04 -2.54
N PHE A 69 12.59 10.93 -2.00
CA PHE A 69 12.94 12.34 -1.85
C PHE A 69 13.89 12.57 -0.68
N PHE A 70 13.76 11.79 0.40
CA PHE A 70 14.77 11.77 1.47
C PHE A 70 16.16 11.41 0.91
N PHE A 71 16.24 10.39 0.07
CA PHE A 71 17.49 9.93 -0.53
C PHE A 71 18.11 10.95 -1.49
N ARG A 72 17.27 11.79 -2.14
CA ARG A 72 17.73 12.85 -3.05
C ARG A 72 18.49 13.98 -2.39
N GLN A 73 18.43 14.08 -1.06
CA GLN A 73 19.25 15.02 -0.30
C GLN A 73 20.72 14.61 -0.22
N PHE A 74 21.05 13.38 -0.65
CA PHE A 74 22.40 12.83 -0.65
C PHE A 74 22.96 12.72 -2.06
N HIS A 75 24.26 13.00 -2.22
CA HIS A 75 24.96 12.62 -3.44
C HIS A 75 25.05 11.10 -3.48
N SER A 76 24.81 10.49 -4.64
CA SER A 76 24.82 9.02 -4.75
C SER A 76 25.71 8.55 -5.88
N PHE A 77 26.34 7.39 -5.70
CA PHE A 77 27.08 6.67 -6.72
C PHE A 77 26.94 5.16 -6.50
N LYS A 78 27.27 4.36 -7.52
CA LYS A 78 27.20 2.90 -7.45
C LYS A 78 28.58 2.29 -7.62
N ILE A 79 28.86 1.23 -6.87
CA ILE A 79 29.98 0.32 -7.11
C ILE A 79 29.40 -1.08 -7.27
N GLY A 80 29.39 -1.58 -8.51
CA GLY A 80 28.66 -2.81 -8.86
C GLY A 80 27.17 -2.69 -8.54
N ARG A 81 26.64 -3.65 -7.77
CA ARG A 81 25.24 -3.67 -7.33
C ARG A 81 24.96 -2.83 -6.07
N PHE A 82 25.99 -2.24 -5.45
CA PHE A 82 25.84 -1.52 -4.18
C PHE A 82 25.71 -0.02 -4.42
N GLY A 83 24.67 0.58 -3.84
CA GLY A 83 24.46 2.02 -3.79
C GLY A 83 25.11 2.67 -2.57
N PHE A 84 25.87 3.74 -2.80
CA PHE A 84 26.51 4.55 -1.78
C PHE A 84 25.99 5.98 -1.83
N TYR A 85 25.91 6.59 -0.66
CA TYR A 85 25.35 7.93 -0.48
C TYR A 85 26.30 8.77 0.36
N TYR A 86 26.46 10.05 0.02
CA TYR A 86 27.39 10.95 0.69
C TYR A 86 26.75 12.32 0.94
N GLN A 87 26.94 12.84 2.15
CA GLN A 87 26.53 14.19 2.53
C GLN A 87 27.40 14.67 3.70
N ASN A 88 27.83 15.94 3.66
CA ASN A 88 28.56 16.60 4.76
C ASN A 88 29.77 15.81 5.30
N GLY A 89 30.66 15.31 4.43
CA GLY A 89 31.85 14.57 4.87
C GLY A 89 31.61 13.09 5.21
N LYS A 90 30.36 12.61 5.18
CA LYS A 90 30.00 11.26 5.64
C LYS A 90 29.47 10.39 4.52
N LEU A 91 29.95 9.16 4.47
CA LEU A 91 29.49 8.11 3.58
C LEU A 91 28.48 7.19 4.28
N PHE A 92 27.43 6.80 3.56
CA PHE A 92 26.34 5.98 4.02
C PHE A 92 26.07 4.86 3.02
N SER A 93 25.81 3.65 3.53
CA SER A 93 25.21 2.59 2.73
C SER A 93 23.70 2.81 2.60
N GLN A 94 23.08 2.23 1.57
CA GLN A 94 21.62 2.20 1.43
C GLN A 94 20.92 1.69 2.70
N LYS A 95 21.41 0.58 3.27
CA LYS A 95 20.87 0.02 4.53
C LYS A 95 20.93 1.04 5.67
N LYS A 96 22.03 1.79 5.81
CA LYS A 96 22.17 2.80 6.86
C LYS A 96 21.19 3.96 6.67
N LEU A 97 21.01 4.45 5.44
CA LEU A 97 20.02 5.50 5.18
C LEU A 97 18.58 5.03 5.40
N LEU A 98 18.25 3.78 5.01
CA LEU A 98 16.94 3.20 5.31
C LEU A 98 16.67 3.16 6.81
N LYS A 99 17.65 2.78 7.63
CA LYS A 99 17.52 2.81 9.08
C LYS A 99 17.29 4.22 9.61
N THR A 100 18.12 5.18 9.18
CA THR A 100 17.96 6.59 9.58
C THR A 100 16.59 7.15 9.19
N TYR A 101 16.08 6.78 8.03
CA TYR A 101 14.74 7.15 7.58
C TYR A 101 13.64 6.56 8.49
N LEU A 102 13.72 5.26 8.80
CA LEU A 102 12.77 4.60 9.70
C LEU A 102 12.85 5.12 11.14
N GLU A 103 14.04 5.47 11.62
CA GLU A 103 14.24 6.10 12.93
C GLU A 103 13.62 7.51 12.98
N GLY A 104 13.85 8.31 11.94
CA GLY A 104 13.25 9.64 11.82
C GLY A 104 11.71 9.58 11.77
N LEU A 105 11.14 8.58 11.09
CA LEU A 105 9.70 8.36 11.05
C LEU A 105 9.12 8.05 12.44
N LYS A 106 9.83 7.22 13.21
CA LYS A 106 9.41 6.91 14.59
C LYS A 106 9.46 8.15 15.47
N ALA A 107 10.43 9.04 15.26
CA ALA A 107 10.62 10.25 16.04
C ALA A 107 9.68 11.41 15.63
N SER A 108 8.99 11.32 14.50
CA SER A 108 8.07 12.35 14.03
C SER A 108 6.65 12.23 14.60
N ASN A 109 6.42 11.31 15.54
CA ASN A 109 5.12 11.12 16.18
C ASN A 109 4.79 12.29 17.13
N GLY A 110 3.49 12.55 17.31
CA GLY A 110 3.02 13.48 18.35
C GLY A 110 2.98 12.83 19.74
N ASN A 111 2.49 13.61 20.71
CA ASN A 111 2.46 13.19 22.11
C ASN A 111 1.38 12.12 22.42
N ASN A 112 0.38 11.94 21.57
CA ASN A 112 -0.77 11.06 21.83
C ASN A 112 -0.67 9.72 21.11
N GLU A 113 0.18 9.61 20.10
CA GLU A 113 0.31 8.43 19.26
C GLU A 113 1.05 7.31 19.98
N LYS A 114 0.39 6.15 20.06
CA LYS A 114 0.92 4.92 20.65
C LYS A 114 1.40 3.94 19.58
N ALA A 115 0.98 4.11 18.33
CA ALA A 115 1.40 3.33 17.18
C ALA A 115 1.76 4.21 15.99
N VAL A 116 2.85 3.83 15.29
CA VAL A 116 3.32 4.50 14.07
C VAL A 116 3.48 3.48 12.98
N GLY A 117 2.93 3.75 11.81
CA GLY A 117 3.05 2.84 10.68
C GLY A 117 2.86 3.47 9.33
N PHE A 118 2.96 2.63 8.31
CA PHE A 118 2.77 3.05 6.93
C PHE A 118 2.32 1.90 6.05
N LYS A 119 1.72 2.24 4.90
CA LYS A 119 1.33 1.27 3.88
C LYS A 119 2.52 0.87 3.03
N ILE A 120 2.67 -0.44 2.77
CA ILE A 120 3.65 -0.96 1.83
C ILE A 120 3.04 -1.98 0.89
N LEU A 121 3.24 -1.75 -0.40
CA LEU A 121 2.83 -2.67 -1.45
C LEU A 121 3.93 -3.71 -1.71
N VAL A 122 3.52 -4.91 -2.13
CA VAL A 122 4.43 -6.04 -2.44
C VAL A 122 5.57 -5.63 -3.38
N ASN A 123 5.27 -4.86 -4.42
CA ASN A 123 6.27 -4.39 -5.39
C ASN A 123 7.37 -3.49 -4.77
N HIS A 124 7.11 -2.84 -3.63
CA HIS A 124 8.12 -2.03 -2.95
C HIS A 124 9.26 -2.89 -2.38
N PHE A 125 8.99 -4.14 -1.97
CA PHE A 125 10.05 -5.02 -1.48
C PHE A 125 10.95 -5.57 -2.58
N HIS A 126 10.42 -5.79 -3.79
CA HIS A 126 11.26 -6.14 -4.95
C HIS A 126 12.24 -5.02 -5.28
N LYS A 127 11.79 -3.77 -5.13
CA LYS A 127 12.60 -2.58 -5.40
C LYS A 127 13.60 -2.27 -4.29
N TRP A 128 13.24 -2.55 -3.04
CA TRP A 128 14.06 -2.28 -1.86
C TRP A 128 14.25 -3.56 -1.01
N PRO A 129 15.07 -4.53 -1.47
CA PRO A 129 15.20 -5.83 -0.80
C PRO A 129 15.72 -5.72 0.64
N GLU A 130 16.58 -4.74 0.93
CA GLU A 130 17.11 -4.49 2.29
C GLU A 130 16.04 -4.03 3.28
N LEU A 131 14.89 -3.55 2.79
CA LEU A 131 13.83 -3.03 3.64
C LEU A 131 13.29 -4.10 4.60
N TYR A 132 13.18 -5.36 4.18
CA TYR A 132 12.79 -6.45 5.09
C TYR A 132 13.70 -6.55 6.31
N ALA A 133 15.02 -6.54 6.08
CA ALA A 133 15.99 -6.64 7.15
C ALA A 133 15.91 -5.41 8.07
N CYS A 134 15.77 -4.22 7.49
CA CYS A 134 15.59 -2.99 8.28
C CYS A 134 14.31 -3.00 9.12
N LEU A 135 13.20 -3.52 8.61
CA LEU A 135 11.93 -3.61 9.34
C LEU A 135 12.00 -4.61 10.49
N LEU A 136 12.61 -5.78 10.26
CA LEU A 136 12.83 -6.79 11.30
C LEU A 136 13.73 -6.24 12.42
N GLU A 137 14.88 -5.67 12.05
CA GLU A 137 15.84 -5.08 13.00
C GLU A 137 15.25 -3.87 13.76
N ALA A 138 14.16 -3.29 13.27
CA ALA A 138 13.49 -2.15 13.85
C ALA A 138 12.16 -2.53 14.56
N ASP A 139 11.94 -3.82 14.81
CA ASP A 139 10.79 -4.39 15.54
C ASP A 139 9.42 -3.98 14.97
N TYR A 140 9.31 -3.93 13.64
CA TYR A 140 8.02 -3.70 12.99
C TYR A 140 7.12 -4.93 13.09
N SER A 141 5.83 -4.69 13.34
CA SER A 141 4.76 -5.68 13.22
C SER A 141 4.04 -5.52 11.88
N VAL A 142 3.41 -6.59 11.40
CA VAL A 142 2.78 -6.59 10.07
C VAL A 142 1.28 -6.82 10.21
N ILE A 143 0.51 -5.90 9.67
CA ILE A 143 -0.91 -6.10 9.37
C ILE A 143 -0.97 -6.49 7.89
N TYR A 144 -1.23 -7.77 7.61
CA TYR A 144 -1.43 -8.29 6.27
C TYR A 144 -2.88 -8.09 5.86
N LEU A 145 -3.12 -7.14 4.95
CA LEU A 145 -4.43 -6.87 4.41
C LEU A 145 -4.60 -7.57 3.06
N GLU A 146 -5.60 -8.43 2.97
CA GLU A 146 -5.97 -9.09 1.71
C GLU A 146 -7.38 -8.72 1.26
N ARG A 147 -7.62 -8.89 -0.03
CA ARG A 147 -8.98 -8.95 -0.58
C ARG A 147 -9.19 -10.38 -1.06
N ARG A 148 -10.04 -11.12 -0.35
CA ARG A 148 -10.25 -12.56 -0.56
C ARG A 148 -10.89 -12.84 -1.92
N ASN A 149 -11.73 -11.93 -2.41
CA ASN A 149 -12.21 -11.98 -3.78
C ASN A 149 -11.10 -11.53 -4.76
N VAL A 150 -10.28 -12.50 -5.19
CA VAL A 150 -9.14 -12.29 -6.10
C VAL A 150 -9.61 -11.86 -7.49
N VAL A 151 -10.73 -12.41 -7.96
CA VAL A 151 -11.33 -12.08 -9.25
C VAL A 151 -11.68 -10.59 -9.33
N LYS A 152 -12.42 -10.05 -8.36
CA LYS A 152 -12.71 -8.61 -8.29
C LYS A 152 -11.47 -7.75 -8.08
N LYS A 153 -10.46 -8.24 -7.36
CA LYS A 153 -9.19 -7.53 -7.19
C LYS A 153 -8.48 -7.35 -8.54
N VAL A 154 -8.33 -8.42 -9.31
CA VAL A 154 -7.69 -8.40 -10.64
C VAL A 154 -8.51 -7.55 -11.61
N LEU A 155 -9.83 -7.75 -11.64
CA LEU A 155 -10.72 -6.95 -12.50
C LEU A 155 -10.59 -5.45 -12.17
N SER A 156 -10.56 -5.10 -10.88
CA SER A 156 -10.36 -3.72 -10.45
C SER A 156 -9.02 -3.14 -10.87
N GLY A 157 -7.97 -3.96 -10.96
CA GLY A 157 -6.67 -3.54 -11.48
C GLY A 157 -6.76 -3.22 -12.97
N MET A 158 -7.28 -4.15 -13.77
CA MET A 158 -7.37 -3.99 -15.23
C MET A 158 -8.28 -2.83 -15.65
N VAL A 159 -9.42 -2.65 -14.98
CA VAL A 159 -10.30 -1.49 -15.22
C VAL A 159 -9.62 -0.17 -14.82
N ALA A 160 -8.88 -0.13 -13.71
CA ALA A 160 -8.15 1.07 -13.32
C ALA A 160 -7.03 1.43 -14.30
N GLU A 161 -6.33 0.42 -14.85
CA GLU A 161 -5.34 0.58 -15.91
C GLU A 161 -5.96 1.14 -17.19
N ALA A 162 -7.06 0.54 -17.66
CA ALA A 162 -7.77 0.99 -18.87
C ALA A 162 -8.31 2.42 -18.74
N ARG A 163 -8.87 2.76 -17.57
CA ARG A 163 -9.41 4.09 -17.27
C ARG A 163 -8.31 5.13 -16.98
N GLY A 164 -7.11 4.71 -16.61
CA GLY A 164 -6.03 5.60 -16.12
C GLY A 164 -6.30 6.24 -14.75
N VAL A 165 -7.32 5.79 -14.02
CA VAL A 165 -7.71 6.34 -12.71
C VAL A 165 -7.78 5.24 -11.66
N TYR A 166 -6.92 5.36 -10.64
CA TYR A 166 -6.72 4.37 -9.58
C TYR A 166 -7.61 4.63 -8.36
N ASN A 167 -7.12 5.32 -7.32
CA ASN A 167 -7.88 5.63 -6.10
C ASN A 167 -8.13 7.13 -6.02
N ARG A 168 -9.37 7.55 -5.76
CA ARG A 168 -9.73 8.97 -5.68
C ARG A 168 -10.85 9.17 -4.65
N LYS A 169 -10.77 10.26 -3.88
CA LYS A 169 -11.85 10.68 -2.98
C LYS A 169 -13.00 11.27 -3.79
N ASN A 170 -14.24 11.05 -3.36
CA ASN A 170 -15.45 11.61 -3.98
C ASN A 170 -15.54 11.39 -5.50
N PHE A 171 -15.12 10.22 -5.97
CA PHE A 171 -15.07 9.93 -7.40
C PHE A 171 -16.37 9.30 -7.88
N THR A 172 -16.93 9.84 -8.95
CA THR A 172 -18.04 9.20 -9.67
C THR A 172 -17.46 8.46 -10.88
N PRO A 173 -17.51 7.11 -10.90
CA PRO A 173 -17.07 6.35 -12.06
C PRO A 173 -17.85 6.76 -13.32
N PRO A 174 -17.18 6.90 -14.48
CA PRO A 174 -17.88 7.13 -15.74
C PRO A 174 -18.77 5.92 -16.07
N ASP A 175 -19.84 6.16 -16.83
CA ASP A 175 -20.73 5.10 -17.33
C ASP A 175 -20.16 4.46 -18.59
N GLU A 176 -18.95 3.92 -18.47
CA GLU A 176 -18.18 3.30 -19.55
C GLU A 176 -17.96 1.82 -19.25
N ARG A 177 -18.03 0.99 -20.31
CA ARG A 177 -17.69 -0.44 -20.24
C ARG A 177 -16.33 -0.69 -20.85
N TYR A 178 -15.53 -1.50 -20.16
CA TYR A 178 -14.17 -1.85 -20.55
C TYR A 178 -14.14 -3.24 -21.18
N HIS A 179 -13.44 -3.38 -22.30
CA HIS A 179 -13.13 -4.69 -22.85
C HIS A 179 -11.87 -5.24 -22.19
N ILE A 180 -11.93 -6.48 -21.71
CA ILE A 180 -10.86 -7.10 -20.92
C ILE A 180 -10.32 -8.31 -21.67
N ASP A 181 -9.00 -8.35 -21.89
CA ASP A 181 -8.32 -9.53 -22.43
C ASP A 181 -8.49 -10.70 -21.45
N VAL A 182 -9.23 -11.73 -21.87
CA VAL A 182 -9.58 -12.90 -21.05
C VAL A 182 -8.33 -13.69 -20.66
N ALA A 183 -7.37 -13.86 -21.58
CA ALA A 183 -6.17 -14.66 -21.32
C ALA A 183 -5.23 -13.96 -20.33
N GLU A 184 -5.06 -12.64 -20.45
CA GLU A 184 -4.36 -11.81 -19.46
C GLU A 184 -5.08 -11.83 -18.11
N PHE A 185 -6.40 -11.65 -18.11
CA PHE A 185 -7.19 -11.67 -16.88
C PHE A 185 -7.01 -12.98 -16.10
N ILE A 186 -7.18 -14.12 -16.77
CA ILE A 186 -7.02 -15.44 -16.15
C ILE A 186 -5.59 -15.65 -15.67
N ARG A 187 -4.57 -15.26 -16.45
CA ARG A 187 -3.17 -15.31 -16.03
C ARG A 187 -2.92 -14.48 -14.76
N ARG A 188 -3.46 -13.26 -14.68
CA ARG A 188 -3.32 -12.40 -13.49
C ARG A 188 -4.03 -12.98 -12.28
N VAL A 189 -5.18 -13.64 -12.45
CA VAL A 189 -5.88 -14.36 -11.37
C VAL A 189 -5.00 -15.48 -10.81
N ASP A 190 -4.47 -16.35 -11.67
CA ASP A 190 -3.59 -17.45 -11.25
C ASP A 190 -2.33 -16.93 -10.54
N TRP A 191 -1.66 -15.95 -11.15
CA TRP A 191 -0.47 -15.32 -10.57
C TRP A 191 -0.77 -14.73 -9.19
N THR A 192 -1.91 -14.07 -9.04
CA THR A 192 -2.32 -13.44 -7.79
C THR A 192 -2.59 -14.46 -6.68
N LEU A 193 -3.25 -15.57 -7.00
CA LEU A 193 -3.51 -16.66 -6.05
C LEU A 193 -2.20 -17.25 -5.50
N ASP A 194 -1.23 -17.50 -6.39
CA ASP A 194 0.07 -18.02 -5.99
C ASP A 194 0.86 -17.03 -5.14
N HIS A 195 0.82 -15.74 -5.47
CA HIS A 195 1.57 -14.72 -4.75
C HIS A 195 1.04 -14.49 -3.33
N VAL A 196 -0.28 -14.46 -3.13
CA VAL A 196 -0.87 -14.29 -1.79
C VAL A 196 -0.37 -15.38 -0.83
N ARG A 197 -0.35 -16.64 -1.29
CA ARG A 197 0.17 -17.77 -0.50
C ARG A 197 1.65 -17.57 -0.16
N GLN A 198 2.48 -17.27 -1.16
CA GLN A 198 3.93 -17.10 -0.97
C GLN A 198 4.27 -15.92 -0.06
N GLU A 199 3.54 -14.82 -0.15
CA GLU A 199 3.71 -13.64 0.69
C GLU A 199 3.46 -13.96 2.17
N LYS A 200 2.34 -14.60 2.48
CA LYS A 200 2.00 -14.99 3.86
C LYS A 200 3.05 -15.94 4.44
N GLU A 201 3.45 -16.96 3.67
CA GLU A 201 4.51 -17.88 4.09
C GLU A 201 5.84 -17.17 4.32
N MET A 202 6.22 -16.25 3.43
CA MET A 202 7.45 -15.48 3.54
C MET A 202 7.45 -14.63 4.81
N LEU A 203 6.37 -13.90 5.10
CA LEU A 203 6.27 -13.06 6.30
C LEU A 203 6.39 -13.88 7.58
N ARG A 204 5.70 -15.04 7.64
CA ARG A 204 5.78 -15.96 8.78
C ARG A 204 7.19 -16.54 8.93
N ARG A 205 7.82 -17.00 7.85
CA ARG A 205 9.19 -17.54 7.86
C ARG A 205 10.23 -16.49 8.27
N LYS A 206 10.00 -15.22 7.96
CA LYS A 206 10.87 -14.10 8.37
C LYS A 206 10.72 -13.72 9.84
N GLY A 207 9.70 -14.23 10.53
CA GLY A 207 9.51 -14.03 11.97
C GLY A 207 8.83 -12.71 12.36
N PHE A 208 8.11 -12.07 11.44
CA PHE A 208 7.34 -10.87 11.79
C PHE A 208 6.16 -11.24 12.71
N PRO A 209 5.88 -10.45 13.76
CA PRO A 209 4.57 -10.45 14.39
C PRO A 209 3.52 -10.10 13.33
N LEU A 210 2.53 -10.97 13.11
CA LEU A 210 1.62 -10.91 11.97
C LEU A 210 0.16 -10.94 12.43
N LEU A 211 -0.63 -9.99 11.94
CA LEU A 211 -2.09 -9.98 11.99
C LEU A 211 -2.61 -10.04 10.56
N GLU A 212 -3.47 -11.01 10.24
CA GLU A 212 -4.14 -11.12 8.94
C GLU A 212 -5.57 -10.60 9.04
N ILE A 213 -5.98 -9.77 8.08
CA ILE A 213 -7.32 -9.17 8.00
C ILE A 213 -7.82 -9.12 6.55
N GLY A 214 -9.13 -9.27 6.36
CA GLY A 214 -9.77 -9.20 5.05
C GLY A 214 -10.45 -7.86 4.77
N TYR A 215 -10.37 -7.41 3.52
CA TYR A 215 -11.13 -6.25 3.04
C TYR A 215 -12.63 -6.46 3.15
N GLU A 216 -13.11 -7.70 2.95
CA GLU A 216 -14.53 -7.99 3.08
C GLU A 216 -15.01 -7.87 4.53
N ASP A 217 -14.16 -8.18 5.53
CA ASP A 217 -14.51 -7.99 6.94
C ASP A 217 -14.66 -6.50 7.28
N PHE A 218 -13.82 -5.65 6.66
CA PHE A 218 -13.93 -4.19 6.77
C PHE A 218 -15.24 -3.63 6.20
N LEU A 219 -15.76 -4.24 5.13
CA LEU A 219 -17.03 -3.85 4.52
C LEU A 219 -18.24 -4.32 5.31
N GLU A 220 -18.14 -5.49 5.95
CA GLU A 220 -19.25 -6.13 6.65
C GLU A 220 -19.48 -5.53 8.04
N ASP A 221 -18.42 -5.47 8.87
CA ASP A 221 -18.51 -4.97 10.24
C ASP A 221 -17.21 -4.25 10.64
N ARG A 222 -17.28 -2.92 10.63
CA ARG A 222 -16.15 -2.06 10.98
C ARG A 222 -15.70 -2.23 12.43
N ASP A 223 -16.62 -2.44 13.39
CA ASP A 223 -16.23 -2.62 14.79
C ASP A 223 -15.46 -3.93 14.97
N ALA A 224 -15.99 -5.02 14.42
CA ALA A 224 -15.34 -6.32 14.44
C ALA A 224 -13.98 -6.31 13.72
N PHE A 225 -13.85 -5.53 12.63
CA PHE A 225 -12.61 -5.37 11.88
C PHE A 225 -11.53 -4.61 12.66
N PHE A 226 -11.86 -3.48 13.30
CA PHE A 226 -10.87 -2.66 14.00
C PHE A 226 -10.44 -3.24 15.36
N LYS A 227 -11.29 -4.01 16.02
CA LYS A 227 -11.01 -4.62 17.33
C LYS A 227 -9.72 -5.47 17.40
N PRO A 228 -9.46 -6.42 16.49
CA PRO A 228 -8.20 -7.15 16.48
C PRO A 228 -7.00 -6.25 16.16
N ILE A 229 -7.17 -5.20 15.35
CA ILE A 229 -6.11 -4.22 15.05
C ILE A 229 -5.74 -3.45 16.31
N SER A 230 -6.71 -2.92 17.05
CA SER A 230 -6.45 -2.20 18.30
C SER A 230 -5.72 -3.07 19.32
N LYS A 231 -6.15 -4.33 19.48
CA LYS A 231 -5.47 -5.31 20.35
C LYS A 231 -4.05 -5.58 19.88
N PHE A 232 -3.84 -5.79 18.59
CA PHE A 232 -2.54 -6.10 18.00
C PHE A 232 -1.53 -4.95 18.13
N LEU A 233 -2.03 -3.71 18.01
CA LEU A 233 -1.22 -2.51 18.16
C LEU A 233 -1.05 -2.05 19.61
N GLY A 234 -1.83 -2.58 20.55
CA GLY A 234 -1.78 -2.20 21.96
C GLY A 234 -2.34 -0.81 22.21
N ILE A 235 -3.41 -0.46 21.50
CA ILE A 235 -4.11 0.84 21.58
C ILE A 235 -5.55 0.64 22.05
N ASP A 236 -6.20 1.74 22.38
CA ASP A 236 -7.61 1.71 22.77
C ASP A 236 -8.48 1.32 21.56
N HIS A 237 -9.60 0.63 21.81
CA HIS A 237 -10.54 0.27 20.75
C HIS A 237 -11.48 1.43 20.46
N ILE A 238 -11.31 2.03 19.28
CA ILE A 238 -12.19 3.07 18.73
C ILE A 238 -12.37 2.75 17.25
N VAL A 239 -13.61 2.76 16.76
CA VAL A 239 -13.89 2.71 15.32
C VAL A 239 -13.62 4.09 14.74
N PRO A 240 -12.63 4.26 13.85
CA PRO A 240 -12.32 5.56 13.28
C PRO A 240 -13.46 6.11 12.42
N GLU A 241 -13.43 7.39 12.09
CA GLU A 241 -14.34 7.95 11.09
C GLU A 241 -14.12 7.32 9.72
N GLN A 242 -15.21 7.15 8.97
CA GLN A 242 -15.15 6.54 7.64
C GLN A 242 -14.34 7.41 6.67
N SER A 243 -13.65 6.76 5.73
CA SER A 243 -12.89 7.45 4.69
C SER A 243 -13.78 7.97 3.55
N ASP A 244 -13.39 9.10 2.97
CA ASP A 244 -14.02 9.65 1.75
C ASP A 244 -13.48 9.02 0.45
N TYR A 245 -12.58 8.04 0.56
CA TYR A 245 -12.10 7.29 -0.60
C TYR A 245 -13.22 6.43 -1.19
N THR A 246 -13.48 6.61 -2.48
CA THR A 246 -14.57 5.90 -3.15
C THR A 246 -14.16 4.49 -3.57
N VAL A 247 -15.06 3.52 -3.41
CA VAL A 247 -14.94 2.21 -4.03
C VAL A 247 -15.07 2.37 -5.55
N MET A 248 -13.98 2.11 -6.26
CA MET A 248 -13.83 2.50 -7.67
C MET A 248 -14.62 1.64 -8.67
N ILE A 249 -15.08 0.48 -8.22
CA ILE A 249 -15.98 -0.44 -8.91
C ILE A 249 -17.08 -0.76 -7.91
N ASN A 250 -18.22 -0.09 -8.05
CA ASN A 250 -19.38 -0.16 -7.18
C ASN A 250 -20.65 -0.66 -7.91
N LYS A 251 -20.51 -1.07 -9.17
CA LYS A 251 -21.56 -1.72 -9.97
C LYS A 251 -21.25 -3.20 -10.16
N HIS A 252 -22.21 -3.97 -10.67
CA HIS A 252 -21.95 -5.35 -11.06
C HIS A 252 -20.94 -5.42 -12.21
N ALA A 253 -20.21 -6.53 -12.29
CA ALA A 253 -19.11 -6.67 -13.25
C ALA A 253 -19.59 -6.64 -14.72
N ASP A 254 -20.81 -7.10 -15.00
CA ASP A 254 -21.45 -7.07 -16.32
C ASP A 254 -21.77 -5.64 -16.78
N GLU A 255 -22.10 -4.75 -15.85
CA GLU A 255 -22.29 -3.32 -16.10
C GLU A 255 -20.98 -2.59 -16.43
N ILE A 256 -19.82 -3.15 -16.07
CA ILE A 256 -18.51 -2.51 -16.21
C ILE A 256 -17.68 -3.17 -17.32
N VAL A 257 -17.92 -4.43 -17.63
CA VAL A 257 -17.13 -5.20 -18.61
C VAL A 257 -17.98 -5.53 -19.83
N SER A 258 -17.51 -5.14 -21.02
CA SER A 258 -18.25 -5.36 -22.28
C SER A 258 -18.32 -6.85 -22.68
N ASN A 259 -17.27 -7.62 -22.42
CA ASN A 259 -17.17 -9.06 -22.68
C ASN A 259 -17.29 -9.93 -21.40
N TYR A 260 -18.17 -9.55 -20.47
CA TYR A 260 -18.36 -10.22 -19.18
C TYR A 260 -18.62 -11.74 -19.32
N ALA A 261 -19.41 -12.18 -20.29
CA ALA A 261 -19.72 -13.59 -20.49
C ALA A 261 -18.47 -14.43 -20.78
N GLU A 262 -17.52 -13.89 -21.55
CA GLU A 262 -16.24 -14.56 -21.85
C GLU A 262 -15.35 -14.67 -20.61
N LEU A 263 -15.31 -13.63 -19.76
CA LEU A 263 -14.60 -13.72 -18.48
C LEU A 263 -15.20 -14.79 -17.56
N LYS A 264 -16.53 -14.86 -17.50
CA LYS A 264 -17.24 -15.86 -16.68
C LYS A 264 -16.96 -17.28 -17.16
N ASP A 265 -16.97 -17.51 -18.46
CA ASP A 265 -16.62 -18.81 -19.05
C ASP A 265 -15.17 -19.20 -18.75
N GLY A 266 -14.22 -18.27 -18.95
CA GLY A 266 -12.80 -18.49 -18.63
C GLY A 266 -12.57 -18.89 -17.17
N LEU A 267 -13.30 -18.29 -16.22
CA LEU A 267 -13.23 -18.62 -14.79
C LEU A 267 -13.97 -19.90 -14.40
N SER A 268 -14.93 -20.37 -15.20
CA SER A 268 -15.73 -21.55 -14.89
C SER A 268 -14.85 -22.80 -14.80
N SER A 269 -13.86 -22.91 -15.69
CA SER A 269 -12.83 -23.97 -15.64
C SER A 269 -12.03 -24.01 -14.33
N LYS A 270 -12.04 -22.93 -13.55
CA LYS A 270 -11.31 -22.78 -12.29
C LYS A 270 -12.22 -22.80 -11.05
N GLY A 271 -13.54 -22.90 -11.22
CA GLY A 271 -14.49 -22.82 -10.11
C GLY A 271 -14.55 -21.44 -9.44
N LEU A 272 -14.16 -20.37 -10.15
CA LEU A 272 -14.09 -19.00 -9.62
C LEU A 272 -15.13 -18.07 -10.23
N ALA A 273 -16.04 -18.57 -11.07
CA ALA A 273 -17.00 -17.76 -11.81
C ALA A 273 -17.91 -16.92 -10.90
N GLU A 274 -18.34 -17.47 -9.76
CA GLU A 274 -19.21 -16.75 -8.81
C GLU A 274 -18.55 -15.53 -8.18
N GLN A 275 -17.22 -15.47 -8.13
CA GLN A 275 -16.52 -14.31 -7.58
C GLN A 275 -16.65 -13.06 -8.46
N LEU A 276 -17.06 -13.19 -9.74
CA LEU A 276 -17.44 -12.02 -10.55
C LEU A 276 -18.73 -11.36 -10.04
N ASP A 277 -19.60 -12.15 -9.43
CA ASP A 277 -20.98 -11.76 -9.08
C ASP A 277 -21.10 -11.24 -7.65
N GLN A 278 -20.20 -11.69 -6.75
CA GLN A 278 -20.07 -11.30 -5.34
C GLN A 278 -19.39 -9.96 -5.15
#